data_AF-A0A124FC86-F1
#
_entry.id   AF-A0A124FC86-F1
#
_cell.length_a   1.000
_cell.length_b   1.000
_cell.length_c   1.000
_cell.angle_alpha   90.00
_cell.angle_beta   90.00
_cell.angle_gamma   90.00
#
_symmetry.space_group_name_H-M   'P 1'
#
loop_
_entity.id
_entity.type
_entity.pdbx_description
1 polymer ?
#
loop_
_entity_poly.entity_id
_entity_poly.type
_entity_poly.pdbx_seq_one_letter_code
_entity_poly.pdbx_strand_id
1 'polypeptide(L)'
;MAEPGEFTKRAFLNGRIDLSQAEAVIDIITAKTMLANKYAQKQLSGYLGQKMRKLKDRMMELLAHLLALIDFPEDDVDKLERWQMLESAKEILKEIEKLIASAESGRIIREGLKTAIIGKPNVGKSSLLNALLKENRAIVTDIPSTTRDIIEEYLNVKGIPIRLIDTAGIRDTDELVEKIGVERSKEVLGAADLVLFVIDASRELSKEDYEIFDILTGKILSLFSIRLTCQKKLLKKN
;
A
#
# COMPACT_ATOMS: atom_id res chain seq x y z
N MET A 1 -25.53 10.77 -20.32
CA MET A 1 -24.68 10.94 -19.12
C MET A 1 -23.30 10.41 -19.45
N ALA A 2 -22.25 10.95 -18.82
CA ALA A 2 -20.90 10.44 -19.04
C ALA A 2 -20.64 9.14 -18.26
N GLU A 3 -19.85 8.22 -18.81
CA GLU A 3 -19.42 6.97 -18.16
C GLU A 3 -18.34 7.22 -17.09
N PRO A 4 -18.11 6.28 -16.13
CA PRO A 4 -17.03 6.38 -15.16
C PRO A 4 -15.68 6.61 -15.83
N GLY A 5 -15.00 7.71 -15.46
CA GLY A 5 -13.68 8.07 -15.98
C GLY A 5 -13.67 8.62 -17.40
N GLU A 6 -14.83 8.86 -18.04
CA GLU A 6 -14.90 9.24 -19.45
C GLU A 6 -14.11 10.52 -19.80
N PHE A 7 -14.14 11.53 -18.92
CA PHE A 7 -13.39 12.78 -19.14
C PHE A 7 -11.86 12.57 -19.08
N THR A 8 -11.39 11.81 -18.10
CA THR A 8 -9.96 11.48 -17.96
C THR A 8 -9.51 10.59 -19.13
N LYS A 9 -10.33 9.62 -19.54
CA LYS A 9 -10.10 8.78 -20.73
C LYS A 9 -9.98 9.62 -22.00
N ARG A 10 -10.90 10.57 -22.23
CA ARG A 10 -10.83 11.48 -23.38
C ARG A 10 -9.56 12.33 -23.36
N ALA A 11 -9.13 12.82 -22.20
CA ALA A 11 -7.88 13.57 -22.08
C ALA A 11 -6.65 12.72 -22.45
N PHE A 12 -6.62 11.45 -22.02
CA PHE A 12 -5.57 10.49 -22.37
C PHE A 12 -5.58 10.16 -23.87
N LEU A 13 -6.73 9.79 -24.43
CA LEU A 13 -6.85 9.44 -25.86
C LEU A 13 -6.49 10.61 -26.79
N ASN A 14 -6.74 11.84 -26.36
CA ASN A 14 -6.34 13.05 -27.10
C ASN A 14 -4.88 13.48 -26.84
N GLY A 15 -4.09 12.68 -26.12
CA GLY A 15 -2.67 12.93 -25.87
C GLY A 15 -2.37 14.11 -24.93
N ARG A 16 -3.38 14.66 -24.24
CA ARG A 16 -3.16 15.77 -23.29
C ARG A 16 -2.44 15.32 -22.02
N ILE A 17 -2.63 14.07 -21.64
CA ILE A 17 -2.02 13.42 -20.48
C ILE A 17 -1.60 12.00 -20.87
N ASP A 18 -0.56 11.46 -20.22
CA ASP A 18 -0.23 10.04 -20.33
C ASP A 18 -1.03 9.17 -19.35
N LEU A 19 -0.92 7.84 -19.49
CA LEU A 19 -1.69 6.89 -18.67
C LEU A 19 -1.38 7.05 -17.18
N SER A 20 -0.12 7.34 -16.86
CA SER A 20 0.34 7.48 -15.49
C SER A 20 -0.24 8.73 -14.81
N GLN A 21 -0.45 9.80 -15.59
CA GLN A 21 -1.17 11.00 -15.16
C GLN A 21 -2.67 10.77 -15.04
N ALA A 22 -3.26 9.95 -15.92
CA ALA A 22 -4.68 9.58 -15.83
C ALA A 22 -4.99 8.80 -14.55
N GLU A 23 -4.14 7.84 -14.17
CA GLU A 23 -4.22 7.13 -12.88
C GLU A 23 -4.04 8.08 -11.69
N ALA A 24 -3.13 9.04 -11.79
CA ALA A 24 -2.91 10.02 -10.73
C ALA A 24 -4.15 10.87 -10.41
N VAL A 25 -5.08 11.06 -11.38
CA VAL A 25 -6.33 11.78 -11.13
C VAL A 25 -7.18 11.06 -10.09
N ILE A 26 -7.37 9.74 -10.23
CA ILE A 26 -8.16 8.99 -9.26
C ILE A 26 -7.42 8.94 -7.91
N ASP A 27 -6.10 8.77 -7.94
CA ASP A 27 -5.28 8.73 -6.72
C ASP A 27 -5.37 10.02 -5.90
N ILE A 28 -5.46 11.19 -6.54
CA ILE A 28 -5.67 12.48 -5.84
C ILE A 28 -7.04 12.51 -5.16
N ILE A 29 -8.08 12.06 -5.87
CA ILE A 29 -9.47 12.08 -5.39
C ILE A 29 -9.64 11.11 -4.22
N THR A 30 -9.01 9.93 -4.27
CA THR A 30 -9.18 8.86 -3.28
C THR A 30 -8.13 8.84 -2.19
N ALA A 31 -7.09 9.69 -2.27
CA ALA A 31 -5.98 9.73 -1.32
C ALA A 31 -6.46 9.79 0.14
N LYS A 32 -5.98 8.86 0.96
CA LYS A 32 -6.32 8.75 2.39
C LYS A 32 -5.36 9.51 3.31
N THR A 33 -4.20 9.93 2.78
CA THR A 33 -3.19 10.67 3.54
C THR A 33 -2.61 11.81 2.70
N MET A 34 -2.07 12.82 3.38
CA MET A 34 -1.35 13.94 2.73
C MET A 34 -0.14 13.45 1.93
N LEU A 35 0.52 12.38 2.39
CA LEU A 35 1.64 11.78 1.68
C LEU A 35 1.17 11.13 0.36
N ALA A 36 0.11 10.32 0.41
CA ALA A 36 -0.49 9.72 -0.78
C ALA A 36 -0.90 10.80 -1.80
N ASN A 37 -1.56 11.86 -1.33
CA ASN A 37 -1.97 12.98 -2.18
C ASN A 37 -0.76 13.68 -2.81
N LYS A 38 0.30 13.95 -2.04
CA LYS A 38 1.54 14.56 -2.55
C LYS A 38 2.22 13.68 -3.62
N TYR A 39 2.23 12.37 -3.45
CA TYR A 39 2.74 11.44 -4.46
C TYR A 39 1.89 11.46 -5.73
N ALA A 40 0.56 11.44 -5.59
CA ALA A 40 -0.35 11.51 -6.71
C ALA A 40 -0.22 12.85 -7.48
N GLN A 41 -0.05 13.98 -6.80
CA GLN A 41 0.23 15.27 -7.44
C GLN A 41 1.54 15.27 -8.24
N LYS A 42 2.61 14.66 -7.70
CA LYS A 42 3.89 14.51 -8.40
C LYS A 42 3.75 13.62 -9.64
N GLN A 43 2.89 12.61 -9.58
CA GLN A 43 2.60 11.77 -10.73
C GLN A 43 1.77 12.52 -11.78
N LEU A 44 0.76 13.28 -11.36
CA LEU A 44 -0.08 14.11 -12.22
C LEU A 44 0.75 15.16 -12.99
N SER A 45 1.82 15.68 -12.40
CA SER A 45 2.75 16.59 -13.11
C SER A 45 3.61 15.91 -14.18
N GLY A 46 3.44 14.60 -14.38
CA GLY A 46 4.08 13.82 -15.44
C GLY A 46 5.48 13.31 -15.09
N TYR A 47 5.83 13.24 -13.80
CA TYR A 47 7.15 12.81 -13.35
C TYR A 47 7.55 11.42 -13.89
N LEU A 48 6.68 10.42 -13.77
CA LEU A 48 6.95 9.08 -14.28
C LEU A 48 6.99 9.06 -15.81
N GLY A 49 6.04 9.71 -16.48
CA GLY A 49 6.02 9.83 -17.92
C GLY A 49 7.30 10.43 -18.50
N GLN A 50 7.84 11.48 -17.87
CA GLN A 50 9.11 12.09 -18.26
C GLN A 50 10.29 11.12 -18.09
N LYS A 51 10.34 10.35 -16.99
CA LYS A 51 11.36 9.32 -16.78
C LYS A 51 11.28 8.20 -17.83
N MET A 52 10.07 7.73 -18.12
CA MET A 52 9.84 6.69 -19.14
C MET A 52 10.23 7.16 -20.53
N ARG A 53 9.90 8.42 -20.89
CA ARG A 53 10.33 9.01 -22.17
C ARG A 53 11.85 9.05 -22.28
N LYS A 54 12.55 9.55 -21.26
CA LYS A 54 14.02 9.58 -21.24
C LYS A 54 14.64 8.18 -21.41
N LEU A 55 14.11 7.17 -20.72
CA LEU A 55 14.57 5.79 -20.88
C LEU A 55 14.32 5.26 -22.30
N LYS A 56 13.12 5.50 -22.83
CA LYS A 56 12.76 5.12 -24.19
C LYS A 56 13.70 5.76 -25.21
N ASP A 57 13.98 7.05 -25.08
CA ASP A 57 14.83 7.78 -26.03
C ASP A 57 16.26 7.22 -26.01
N ARG A 58 16.83 6.95 -24.82
CA ARG A 58 18.14 6.27 -24.68
C ARG A 58 18.16 4.87 -25.30
N MET A 59 17.08 4.10 -25.12
CA MET A 59 16.96 2.77 -25.72
C MET A 59 16.86 2.84 -27.25
N MET A 60 16.16 3.84 -27.78
CA MET A 60 16.05 4.08 -29.22
C MET A 60 17.39 4.49 -29.84
N GLU A 61 18.17 5.34 -29.16
CA GLU A 61 19.53 5.68 -29.58
C GLU A 61 20.44 4.45 -29.63
N LEU A 62 20.44 3.64 -28.55
CA LEU A 62 21.20 2.41 -28.50
C LEU A 62 20.78 1.42 -29.60
N LEU A 63 19.47 1.30 -29.86
CA LEU A 63 18.95 0.45 -30.92
C LEU A 63 19.38 0.95 -32.31
N ALA A 64 19.34 2.27 -32.55
CA ALA A 64 19.78 2.86 -33.82
C ALA A 64 21.26 2.59 -34.08
N HIS A 65 22.10 2.71 -33.04
CA HIS A 65 23.53 2.36 -33.15
C HIS A 65 23.70 0.88 -33.47
N LEU A 66 23.02 -0.01 -32.75
CA LEU A 66 23.11 -1.45 -33.00
C LEU A 66 22.69 -1.83 -34.43
N LEU A 67 21.60 -1.24 -34.94
CA LEU A 67 21.11 -1.49 -36.29
C LEU A 67 22.13 -1.05 -37.34
N ALA A 68 22.74 0.12 -37.19
CA ALA A 68 23.78 0.60 -38.11
C ALA A 68 24.96 -0.39 -38.21
N LEU A 69 25.37 -1.01 -37.10
CA LEU A 69 26.46 -1.98 -37.10
C LEU A 69 26.09 -3.32 -37.75
N ILE A 70 24.81 -3.71 -37.68
CA ILE A 70 24.31 -4.91 -38.34
C ILE A 70 24.26 -4.71 -39.85
N ASP A 71 23.82 -3.53 -40.29
CA ASP A 71 23.67 -3.19 -41.71
C ASP A 71 25.02 -2.98 -42.43
N PHE A 72 26.05 -2.53 -41.71
CA PHE A 72 27.39 -2.25 -42.25
C PHE A 72 28.51 -2.94 -41.45
N PRO A 73 28.64 -4.28 -41.53
CA PRO A 73 29.61 -5.04 -40.74
C PRO A 73 31.07 -4.88 -41.20
N GLU A 74 31.30 -4.32 -42.39
CA GLU A 74 32.64 -4.03 -42.93
C GLU A 74 33.22 -2.70 -42.43
N ASP A 75 32.39 -1.84 -41.84
CA ASP A 75 32.87 -0.67 -41.09
C ASP A 75 33.44 -1.19 -39.76
N ASP A 76 34.76 -1.12 -39.63
CA ASP A 76 35.52 -1.67 -38.50
C ASP A 76 35.16 -0.90 -37.21
N VAL A 77 34.09 -1.33 -36.54
CA VAL A 77 33.58 -0.71 -35.31
C VAL A 77 34.65 -0.72 -34.25
N ASP A 78 35.09 0.46 -33.81
CA ASP A 78 36.10 0.56 -32.76
C ASP A 78 35.62 -0.19 -31.49
N LYS A 79 36.53 -0.93 -30.85
CA LYS A 79 36.28 -1.56 -29.55
C LYS A 79 35.74 -0.55 -28.53
N LEU A 80 36.13 0.72 -28.67
CA LEU A 80 35.61 1.81 -27.86
C LEU A 80 34.10 2.01 -28.03
N GLU A 81 33.57 1.98 -29.25
CA GLU A 81 32.14 2.14 -29.53
C GLU A 81 31.31 0.98 -28.96
N ARG A 82 31.81 -0.26 -29.10
CA ARG A 82 31.17 -1.44 -28.50
C ARG A 82 31.10 -1.35 -26.98
N TRP A 83 32.17 -0.88 -26.35
CA TRP A 83 32.21 -0.69 -24.90
C TRP A 83 31.24 0.40 -24.44
N GLN A 84 31.14 1.52 -25.17
CA GLN A 84 30.19 2.60 -24.87
C GLN A 84 28.74 2.15 -24.95
N MET A 85 28.37 1.36 -25.97
CA MET A 85 27.03 0.80 -26.09
C MET A 85 26.69 -0.13 -24.91
N LEU A 86 27.63 -1.00 -24.52
CA LEU A 86 27.45 -1.89 -23.37
C LEU A 86 27.26 -1.11 -22.07
N GLU A 87 28.04 -0.04 -21.87
CA GLU A 87 27.91 0.78 -20.67
C GLU A 87 26.57 1.54 -20.64
N SER A 88 26.15 2.11 -21.78
CA SER A 88 24.82 2.72 -21.91
C SER A 88 23.69 1.73 -21.57
N ALA A 89 23.78 0.49 -22.06
CA ALA A 89 22.81 -0.55 -21.75
C ALA A 89 22.73 -0.87 -20.24
N LYS A 90 23.89 -0.97 -19.57
CA LYS A 90 23.94 -1.20 -18.12
C LYS A 90 23.36 -0.03 -17.32
N GLU A 91 23.60 1.20 -17.76
CA GLU A 91 23.03 2.37 -17.10
C GLU A 91 21.51 2.41 -17.23
N ILE A 92 20.96 2.12 -18.42
CA ILE A 92 19.52 2.00 -18.65
C ILE A 92 18.93 0.93 -17.72
N LEU A 93 19.56 -0.24 -17.66
CA LEU A 93 19.13 -1.34 -16.80
C LEU A 93 19.09 -0.90 -15.32
N LYS A 94 20.16 -0.25 -14.84
CA LYS A 94 20.25 0.25 -13.47
C LYS A 94 19.17 1.29 -13.14
N GLU A 95 18.76 2.11 -14.10
CA GLU A 95 17.66 3.05 -13.92
C GLU A 95 16.30 2.35 -13.84
N ILE A 96 16.08 1.32 -14.66
CA ILE A 96 14.87 0.48 -14.62
C ILE A 96 14.79 -0.27 -13.29
N GLU A 97 15.89 -0.87 -12.81
CA GLU A 97 15.95 -1.56 -11.52
C GLU A 97 15.60 -0.62 -10.35
N LYS A 98 16.08 0.63 -10.38
CA LYS A 98 15.70 1.65 -9.38
C LYS A 98 14.20 1.96 -9.40
N LEU A 99 13.59 2.02 -10.58
CA LEU A 99 12.14 2.23 -10.71
C LEU A 99 11.37 1.06 -10.12
N ILE A 100 11.75 -0.16 -10.46
CA ILE A 100 11.13 -1.40 -9.93
C ILE A 100 11.26 -1.46 -8.41
N ALA A 101 12.45 -1.18 -7.87
CA ALA A 101 12.69 -1.18 -6.42
C ALA A 101 11.83 -0.17 -5.66
N SER A 102 11.41 0.93 -6.31
CA SER A 102 10.53 1.94 -5.71
C SER A 102 9.03 1.59 -5.78
N ALA A 103 8.64 0.60 -6.58
CA ALA A 103 7.24 0.28 -6.85
C ALA A 103 6.47 -0.13 -5.59
N GLU A 104 7.08 -0.97 -4.74
CA GLU A 104 6.44 -1.45 -3.51
C GLU A 104 6.18 -0.31 -2.51
N SER A 105 7.16 0.59 -2.34
CA SER A 105 6.97 1.79 -1.52
C SER A 105 5.85 2.68 -2.07
N GLY A 106 5.76 2.81 -3.40
CA GLY A 106 4.68 3.54 -4.07
C GLY A 106 3.31 2.91 -3.82
N ARG A 107 3.20 1.57 -3.92
CA ARG A 107 1.99 0.81 -3.61
C ARG A 107 1.54 1.06 -2.17
N ILE A 108 2.45 0.94 -1.21
CA ILE A 108 2.16 1.15 0.22
C ILE A 108 1.68 2.57 0.49
N ILE A 109 2.28 3.58 -0.15
CA ILE A 109 1.86 4.97 0.04
C ILE A 109 0.46 5.23 -0.55
N ARG A 110 0.15 4.62 -1.70
CA ARG A 110 -1.12 4.83 -2.42
C ARG A 110 -2.27 4.03 -1.81
N GLU A 111 -2.07 2.72 -1.65
CA GLU A 111 -3.11 1.76 -1.27
C GLU A 111 -3.17 1.52 0.25
N GLY A 112 -2.05 1.77 0.93
CA GLY A 112 -1.87 1.45 2.34
C GLY A 112 -1.46 0.01 2.61
N LEU A 113 -1.23 -0.30 3.89
CA LEU A 113 -0.96 -1.65 4.38
C LEU A 113 -2.26 -2.31 4.85
N LYS A 114 -2.59 -3.46 4.26
CA LYS A 114 -3.66 -4.32 4.77
C LYS A 114 -3.22 -4.91 6.09
N THR A 115 -3.96 -4.59 7.14
CA THR A 115 -3.55 -4.89 8.51
C THR A 115 -4.61 -5.71 9.22
N ALA A 116 -4.25 -6.92 9.60
CA ALA A 116 -5.08 -7.80 10.41
C ALA A 116 -4.85 -7.52 11.90
N ILE A 117 -5.92 -7.44 12.69
CA ILE A 117 -5.83 -7.38 14.15
C ILE A 117 -6.21 -8.75 14.71
N ILE A 118 -5.23 -9.43 15.30
CA ILE A 118 -5.36 -10.80 15.79
C ILE A 118 -5.11 -10.82 17.29
N GLY A 119 -5.80 -11.71 17.99
CA GLY A 119 -5.66 -11.89 19.42
C GLY A 119 -6.86 -12.64 19.98
N LYS A 120 -6.70 -13.17 21.19
CA LYS A 120 -7.78 -13.88 21.90
C LYS A 120 -9.05 -13.03 22.07
N PRO A 121 -10.21 -13.64 22.32
CA PRO A 121 -11.39 -12.91 22.79
C PRO A 121 -11.05 -12.03 24.00
N ASN A 122 -11.68 -10.87 24.10
CA ASN A 122 -11.57 -9.95 25.23
C ASN A 122 -10.15 -9.41 25.58
N VAL A 123 -9.15 -9.55 24.71
CA VAL A 123 -7.81 -8.94 24.88
C VAL A 123 -7.79 -7.41 24.70
N GLY A 124 -8.92 -6.80 24.36
CA GLY A 124 -9.01 -5.36 24.08
C GLY A 124 -8.79 -4.96 22.63
N LYS A 125 -8.97 -5.86 21.65
CA LYS A 125 -8.88 -5.54 20.20
C LYS A 125 -9.78 -4.35 19.81
N SER A 126 -11.06 -4.40 20.19
CA SER A 126 -12.03 -3.33 19.89
C SER A 126 -11.72 -2.04 20.65
N SER A 127 -11.17 -2.14 21.86
CA SER A 127 -10.70 -0.97 22.63
C SER A 127 -9.51 -0.29 21.96
N LEU A 128 -8.52 -1.07 21.48
CA LEU A 128 -7.37 -0.57 20.73
C LEU A 128 -7.83 0.10 19.43
N LEU A 129 -8.68 -0.59 18.65
CA LEU A 129 -9.20 -0.07 17.39
C LEU A 129 -9.92 1.26 17.59
N ASN A 130 -10.81 1.34 18.59
CA ASN A 130 -11.50 2.59 18.91
C ASN A 130 -10.55 3.72 19.34
N ALA A 131 -9.51 3.40 20.11
CA ALA A 131 -8.50 4.39 20.49
C ALA A 131 -7.71 4.90 19.27
N LEU A 132 -7.24 3.97 18.43
CA LEU A 132 -6.49 4.29 17.21
C LEU A 132 -7.33 5.11 16.23
N LEU A 133 -8.61 4.76 16.04
CA LEU A 133 -9.50 5.48 15.14
C LEU A 133 -9.89 6.86 15.64
N LYS A 134 -10.00 7.07 16.95
CA LYS A 134 -10.28 8.41 17.50
C LYS A 134 -9.10 9.36 17.28
N GLU A 135 -7.87 8.87 17.39
CA GLU A 135 -6.68 9.71 17.29
C GLU A 135 -6.15 9.86 15.86
N ASN A 136 -6.22 8.80 15.04
CA ASN A 136 -5.49 8.71 13.77
C ASN A 136 -6.39 8.42 12.58
N ARG A 137 -7.70 8.72 12.64
CA ARG A 137 -8.59 8.54 11.49
C ARG A 137 -8.00 9.27 10.28
N ALA A 138 -7.79 8.54 9.18
CA ALA A 138 -7.54 9.17 7.90
C ALA A 138 -8.73 10.09 7.61
N ILE A 139 -8.47 11.34 7.21
CA ILE A 139 -9.54 12.29 6.87
C ILE A 139 -10.22 11.73 5.62
N VAL A 140 -11.38 11.11 5.80
CA VAL A 140 -12.29 10.74 4.72
C VAL A 140 -13.36 11.80 4.72
N THR A 141 -13.58 12.43 3.57
CA THR A 141 -14.68 13.39 3.41
C THR A 141 -16.00 12.63 3.53
N ASP A 142 -16.86 13.07 4.44
CA ASP A 142 -18.25 12.61 4.55
C ASP A 142 -19.02 13.14 3.34
N ILE A 143 -18.86 12.50 2.18
CA ILE A 143 -19.75 12.72 1.03
C ILE A 143 -20.87 11.68 1.16
N PRO A 144 -22.11 12.09 1.50
CA PRO A 144 -23.23 11.17 1.66
C PRO A 144 -23.73 10.74 0.28
N SER A 145 -23.04 9.79 -0.36
CA SER A 145 -23.53 9.00 -1.52
C SER A 145 -22.50 7.98 -2.05
N THR A 146 -21.51 7.55 -1.27
CA THR A 146 -20.76 6.34 -1.66
C THR A 146 -21.53 5.14 -1.16
N THR A 147 -21.78 4.21 -2.06
CA THR A 147 -22.63 3.02 -1.92
C THR A 147 -22.36 2.24 -0.63
N ARG A 148 -23.34 1.41 -0.25
CA ARG A 148 -23.42 0.54 0.95
C ARG A 148 -22.27 -0.48 1.13
N ASP A 149 -21.12 -0.21 0.56
CA ASP A 149 -19.92 -0.99 0.68
C ASP A 149 -19.30 -0.74 2.05
N ILE A 150 -18.90 -1.83 2.69
CA ILE A 150 -18.22 -1.95 3.97
C ILE A 150 -17.40 -0.69 4.25
N ILE A 151 -17.71 0.04 5.34
CA ILE A 151 -16.93 1.21 5.75
C ILE A 151 -15.54 0.70 6.13
N GLU A 152 -14.63 0.72 5.16
CA GLU A 152 -13.22 0.39 5.36
C GLU A 152 -12.58 1.51 6.16
N GLU A 153 -12.15 1.20 7.37
CA GLU A 153 -11.55 2.19 8.25
C GLU A 153 -10.04 2.25 8.00
N TYR A 154 -9.55 3.45 7.71
CA TYR A 154 -8.14 3.73 7.49
C TYR A 154 -7.57 4.52 8.66
N LEU A 155 -6.42 4.08 9.18
CA LEU A 155 -5.59 4.86 10.10
C LEU A 155 -4.47 5.53 9.30
N ASN A 156 -4.15 6.77 9.63
CA ASN A 156 -2.98 7.45 9.08
C ASN A 156 -1.81 7.31 10.06
N VAL A 157 -0.83 6.48 9.74
CA VAL A 157 0.39 6.30 10.54
C VAL A 157 1.56 6.91 9.79
N LYS A 158 2.01 8.10 10.23
CA LYS A 158 3.14 8.85 9.63
C LYS A 158 2.99 9.07 8.11
N GLY A 159 1.77 9.21 7.60
CA GLY A 159 1.48 9.39 6.19
C GLY A 159 1.19 8.09 5.43
N ILE A 160 1.34 6.92 6.04
CA ILE A 160 0.97 5.64 5.44
C ILE A 160 -0.47 5.28 5.86
N PRO A 161 -1.37 5.03 4.90
CA PRO A 161 -2.68 4.48 5.21
C PRO A 161 -2.54 3.05 5.74
N ILE A 162 -3.17 2.75 6.86
CA ILE A 162 -3.29 1.40 7.42
C ILE A 162 -4.74 1.00 7.24
N ARG A 163 -4.99 0.04 6.35
CA ARG A 163 -6.32 -0.47 6.05
C ARG A 163 -6.62 -1.66 6.95
N LEU A 164 -7.57 -1.48 7.86
CA LEU A 164 -7.97 -2.56 8.76
C LEU A 164 -8.86 -3.53 7.98
N ILE A 165 -8.43 -4.79 7.86
CA ILE A 165 -9.23 -5.82 7.23
C ILE A 165 -10.16 -6.46 8.28
N ASP A 166 -11.45 -6.57 7.92
CA ASP A 166 -12.54 -7.14 8.75
C ASP A 166 -13.01 -6.30 9.97
N THR A 167 -13.31 -5.01 9.73
CA THR A 167 -13.90 -4.10 10.75
C THR A 167 -15.35 -4.39 11.10
N ALA A 168 -16.09 -5.14 10.26
CA ALA A 168 -17.43 -5.62 10.59
C ALA A 168 -17.38 -6.68 11.70
N GLY A 169 -16.34 -7.51 11.73
CA GLY A 169 -16.09 -8.41 12.85
C GLY A 169 -15.82 -7.66 14.15
N ILE A 170 -14.93 -6.67 14.17
CA ILE A 170 -14.47 -6.05 15.43
C ILE A 170 -15.58 -5.36 16.25
N ARG A 171 -16.70 -4.99 15.60
CA ARG A 171 -17.89 -4.41 16.28
C ARG A 171 -18.91 -5.45 16.76
N ASP A 172 -18.90 -6.68 16.23
CA ASP A 172 -19.85 -7.76 16.56
C ASP A 172 -19.17 -9.08 17.06
N THR A 173 -17.84 -9.12 17.22
CA THR A 173 -17.05 -10.35 17.50
C THR A 173 -16.94 -10.76 18.97
N ASP A 174 -17.97 -10.58 19.79
CA ASP A 174 -18.05 -11.43 20.99
C ASP A 174 -18.46 -12.87 20.62
N GLU A 175 -19.09 -13.09 19.46
CA GLU A 175 -19.56 -14.42 19.02
C GLU A 175 -18.83 -15.01 17.79
N LEU A 176 -18.16 -14.21 16.95
CA LEU A 176 -17.54 -14.74 15.71
C LEU A 176 -16.22 -15.50 15.93
N VAL A 177 -15.49 -15.25 17.02
CA VAL A 177 -14.25 -16.00 17.31
C VAL A 177 -14.55 -17.48 17.64
N GLU A 178 -15.77 -17.81 18.05
CA GLU A 178 -16.20 -19.19 18.28
C GLU A 178 -16.53 -19.98 17.00
N LYS A 179 -16.67 -19.32 15.83
CA LYS A 179 -17.14 -19.98 14.59
C LYS A 179 -16.42 -19.62 13.29
N ILE A 180 -15.49 -18.67 13.28
CA ILE A 180 -14.62 -18.43 12.11
C ILE A 180 -13.57 -19.55 12.09
N GLY A 181 -13.85 -20.62 11.33
CA GLY A 181 -12.95 -21.75 11.16
C GLY A 181 -11.52 -21.34 10.80
N VAL A 182 -10.57 -22.21 11.15
CA VAL A 182 -9.12 -22.08 10.91
C VAL A 182 -8.80 -21.58 9.49
N GLU A 183 -9.61 -21.93 8.49
CA GLU A 183 -9.45 -21.53 7.08
C GLU A 183 -9.63 -20.03 6.84
N ARG A 184 -10.69 -19.40 7.35
CA ARG A 184 -10.95 -17.96 7.11
C ARG A 184 -9.92 -17.08 7.83
N SER A 185 -9.46 -17.50 9.01
CA SER A 185 -8.32 -16.85 9.69
C SER A 185 -7.03 -16.97 8.87
N LYS A 186 -6.77 -18.11 8.22
CA LYS A 186 -5.62 -18.28 7.31
C LYS A 186 -5.73 -17.41 6.05
N GLU A 187 -6.91 -17.24 5.48
CA GLU A 187 -7.15 -16.38 4.31
C GLU A 187 -6.90 -14.90 4.62
N VAL A 188 -7.49 -14.38 5.70
CA VAL A 188 -7.28 -13.00 6.17
C VAL A 188 -5.81 -12.75 6.46
N LEU A 189 -5.17 -13.71 7.13
CA LEU A 189 -3.74 -13.67 7.39
C LEU A 189 -2.93 -13.68 6.09
N GLY A 190 -3.27 -14.50 5.10
CA GLY A 190 -2.58 -14.56 3.80
C GLY A 190 -2.68 -13.27 3.00
N ALA A 191 -3.78 -12.53 3.16
CA ALA A 191 -4.01 -11.25 2.49
C ALA A 191 -3.45 -10.02 3.21
N ALA A 192 -2.96 -10.17 4.45
CA ALA A 192 -2.45 -9.07 5.27
C ALA A 192 -0.97 -8.77 4.97
N ASP A 193 -0.67 -7.49 4.74
CA ASP A 193 0.70 -6.96 4.67
C ASP A 193 1.32 -6.83 6.08
N LEU A 194 0.47 -6.62 7.10
CA LEU A 194 0.86 -6.42 8.51
C LEU A 194 -0.09 -7.16 9.45
N VAL A 195 0.45 -7.74 10.53
CA VAL A 195 -0.37 -8.30 11.61
C VAL A 195 -0.10 -7.56 12.92
N LEU A 196 -1.17 -7.04 13.51
CA LEU A 196 -1.19 -6.51 14.87
C LEU A 196 -1.67 -7.61 15.82
N PHE A 197 -0.73 -8.23 16.53
CA PHE A 197 -1.07 -9.23 17.53
C PHE A 197 -1.26 -8.55 18.90
N VAL A 198 -2.46 -8.66 19.44
CA VAL A 198 -2.90 -7.99 20.65
C VAL A 198 -2.95 -9.00 21.80
N ILE A 199 -2.15 -8.73 22.83
CA ILE A 199 -2.15 -9.48 24.08
C ILE A 199 -2.56 -8.57 25.23
N ASP A 200 -3.24 -9.15 26.21
CA ASP A 200 -3.60 -8.49 27.44
C ASP A 200 -2.46 -8.62 28.46
N ALA A 201 -1.84 -7.49 28.79
CA ALA A 201 -0.70 -7.39 29.70
C ALA A 201 -1.09 -7.56 31.18
N SER A 202 -2.39 -7.58 31.50
CA SER A 202 -2.88 -7.75 32.87
C SER A 202 -2.91 -9.21 33.33
N ARG A 203 -2.67 -10.16 32.42
CA ARG A 203 -2.68 -11.60 32.66
C ARG A 203 -1.41 -12.26 32.16
N GLU A 204 -1.07 -13.42 32.72
CA GLU A 204 -0.02 -14.26 32.16
C GLU A 204 -0.42 -14.79 30.78
N LEU A 205 0.58 -14.97 29.91
CA LEU A 205 0.36 -15.56 28.60
C LEU A 205 -0.13 -16.99 28.75
N SER A 206 -1.25 -17.31 28.11
CA SER A 206 -1.77 -18.68 28.09
C SER A 206 -1.24 -19.46 26.90
N LYS A 207 -1.39 -20.79 26.94
CA LYS A 207 -1.03 -21.68 25.83
C LYS A 207 -1.59 -21.21 24.48
N GLU A 208 -2.81 -20.69 24.48
CA GLU A 208 -3.47 -20.16 23.28
C GLU A 208 -2.79 -18.89 22.71
N ASP A 209 -2.15 -18.04 23.55
CA ASP A 209 -1.34 -16.93 23.02
C ASP A 209 -0.15 -17.46 22.22
N TYR A 210 0.50 -18.52 22.73
CA TYR A 210 1.62 -19.17 22.06
C TYR A 210 1.16 -19.87 20.78
N GLU A 211 0.05 -20.60 20.80
CA GLU A 211 -0.52 -21.25 19.62
C GLU A 211 -0.87 -20.22 18.51
N ILE A 212 -1.44 -19.07 18.87
CA ILE A 212 -1.68 -17.98 17.90
C ILE A 212 -0.36 -17.42 17.39
N PHE A 213 0.60 -17.15 18.28
CA PHE A 213 1.92 -16.61 17.90
C PHE A 213 2.65 -17.53 16.91
N ASP A 214 2.61 -18.84 17.14
CA ASP A 214 3.22 -19.84 16.25
C ASP A 214 2.61 -19.79 14.84
N ILE A 215 1.29 -19.60 14.72
CA ILE A 215 0.60 -19.44 13.43
C ILE A 215 1.03 -18.15 12.69
N LEU A 216 1.48 -17.13 13.44
CA LEU A 216 1.92 -15.85 12.90
C LEU A 216 3.40 -15.80 12.51
N THR A 217 4.17 -16.85 12.81
CA THR A 217 5.61 -16.90 12.48
C THR A 217 5.86 -16.77 10.97
N GLY A 218 6.82 -15.92 10.60
CA GLY A 218 7.14 -15.59 9.20
C GLY A 218 6.45 -14.35 8.63
N LYS A 219 5.65 -13.61 9.43
CA LYS A 219 5.02 -12.34 9.04
C LYS A 219 5.66 -11.13 9.69
N ILE A 220 5.44 -9.95 9.13
CA ILE A 220 5.75 -8.69 9.79
C ILE A 220 4.79 -8.55 10.98
N LEU A 221 5.29 -8.89 12.16
CA LEU A 221 4.53 -8.92 13.39
C LEU A 221 4.87 -7.69 14.23
N SER A 222 3.84 -6.92 14.61
CA SER A 222 3.98 -5.94 15.68
C SER A 222 3.19 -6.43 16.90
N LEU A 223 3.89 -6.65 18.01
CA LEU A 223 3.28 -7.06 19.26
C LEU A 223 2.78 -5.83 20.01
N PHE A 224 1.48 -5.78 20.27
CA PHE A 224 0.87 -4.76 21.11
C PHE A 224 0.46 -5.37 22.45
N SER A 225 1.17 -4.94 23.49
CA SER A 225 0.85 -5.25 24.88
C SER A 225 -0.10 -4.18 25.41
N ILE A 226 -1.36 -4.53 25.60
CA ILE A 226 -2.36 -3.61 26.15
C ILE A 226 -2.48 -3.89 27.64
N ARG A 227 -2.14 -2.90 28.47
CA ARG A 227 -2.53 -2.90 29.87
C ARG A 227 -3.90 -2.25 29.98
N LEU A 228 -4.96 -3.05 29.94
CA LEU A 228 -6.32 -2.60 30.25
C LEU A 228 -6.35 -2.18 31.72
N THR A 229 -6.03 -0.92 31.99
CA THR A 229 -6.18 -0.34 33.33
C THR A 229 -7.65 0.05 33.52
N CYS A 230 -8.56 -0.92 33.43
CA CYS A 230 -9.95 -0.74 33.78
C CYS A 230 -10.16 -1.04 35.27
N GLN A 231 -9.62 -0.19 36.15
CA GLN A 231 -10.12 -0.12 37.54
C GLN A 231 -10.05 1.32 38.08
N LYS A 232 -11.26 1.90 38.27
CA LYS A 232 -11.64 2.95 39.26
C LYS A 232 -11.10 4.38 39.09
N LYS A 233 -11.43 5.09 38.00
CA LYS A 233 -11.40 6.57 38.01
C LYS A 233 -12.58 7.32 37.39
N LEU A 234 -13.71 6.64 37.12
CA LEU A 234 -14.94 7.26 36.61
C LEU A 234 -16.16 7.19 37.55
N LEU A 235 -15.99 6.69 38.78
CA LEU A 235 -17.00 6.77 39.85
C LEU A 235 -16.35 7.37 41.10
N LYS A 236 -16.13 8.69 41.07
CA LYS A 236 -16.03 9.60 42.22
C LYS A 236 -15.71 10.99 41.72
N LYS A 237 -16.75 11.70 41.30
CA LYS A 237 -16.87 13.12 41.62
C LYS A 237 -18.21 13.26 42.34
N ASN A 238 -18.12 13.40 43.65
CA ASN A 238 -19.05 14.23 44.39
C ASN A 238 -18.94 15.66 43.84
#